data_AF-A0A2V7ZA28-F1
#
_entry.id   AF-A0A2V7ZA28-F1
#
_cell.length_a   1.000
_cell.length_b   1.000
_cell.length_c   1.000
_cell.angle_alpha   90.00
_cell.angle_beta   90.00
_cell.angle_gamma   90.00
#
_symmetry.space_group_name_H-M   'P 1'
#
loop_
_entity.id
_entity.type
_entity.pdbx_description
1 polymer ?
#
loop_
_entity_poly.entity_id
_entity_poly.type
_entity_poly.pdbx_seq_one_letter_code
_entity_poly.pdbx_strand_id
1 'polypeptide(L)'
;MTLNYAFSVPIAKVIPNSCTGGFVLVKGTVKLSVTTVQGGQVPFAVGVTYTSSGSGQDVLADGTLVLDGTQKANYVYSSQTVTDAGFPATPQDFMQDPAVRDYLVRSNGDQSDELLVDTAIDLTFTNGVPSAPVLQGLSVACSSIP
;
A
#
# COMPACT_ATOMS: atom_id res chain seq x y z
N MET A 1 -12.23 11.06 -24.02
CA MET A 1 -12.64 11.51 -22.69
C MET A 1 -11.60 11.00 -21.70
N THR A 2 -11.10 11.87 -20.82
CA THR A 2 -10.19 11.48 -19.74
C THR A 2 -10.89 11.73 -18.42
N LEU A 3 -10.88 10.74 -17.53
CA LEU A 3 -11.43 10.83 -16.19
C LEU A 3 -10.31 10.63 -15.18
N ASN A 4 -10.30 11.42 -14.12
CA ASN A 4 -9.31 11.34 -13.05
C ASN A 4 -10.03 11.13 -11.71
N TYR A 5 -9.56 10.16 -10.94
CA TYR A 5 -10.09 9.80 -9.63
C TYR A 5 -8.95 9.80 -8.61
N ALA A 6 -9.26 10.24 -7.40
CA ALA A 6 -8.30 10.23 -6.30
C ALA A 6 -8.96 9.66 -5.05
N PHE A 7 -8.28 8.73 -4.40
CA PHE A 7 -8.73 8.07 -3.18
C PHE A 7 -7.66 8.17 -2.10
N SER A 8 -8.08 8.26 -0.84
CA SER A 8 -7.20 8.15 0.33
C SER A 8 -7.74 7.06 1.25
N VAL A 9 -6.90 6.06 1.52
CA VAL A 9 -7.22 4.90 2.36
C VAL A 9 -6.35 4.97 3.61
N PRO A 10 -6.92 5.29 4.79
CA PRO A 10 -6.16 5.28 6.03
C PRO A 10 -5.83 3.84 6.44
N ILE A 11 -4.63 3.64 6.97
CA ILE A 11 -4.14 2.35 7.48
C ILE A 11 -3.91 2.49 8.99
N ALA A 12 -4.46 1.57 9.76
CA ALA A 12 -4.13 1.36 11.17
C ALA A 12 -4.35 -0.14 11.50
N LYS A 13 -3.28 -0.94 11.50
CA LYS A 13 -3.39 -2.39 11.68
C LYS A 13 -2.23 -2.95 12.48
N VAL A 14 -2.55 -3.84 13.42
CA VAL A 14 -1.57 -4.67 14.14
C VAL A 14 -1.29 -5.91 13.30
N ILE A 15 -0.02 -6.16 13.01
CA ILE A 15 0.42 -7.23 12.12
C ILE A 15 1.51 -8.05 12.82
N PRO A 16 1.45 -9.40 12.76
CA PRO A 16 2.54 -10.24 13.21
C PRO A 16 3.85 -9.87 12.48
N ASN A 17 4.93 -9.68 13.24
CA ASN A 17 6.26 -9.46 12.69
C ASN A 17 7.00 -10.80 12.67
N SER A 18 7.12 -11.39 11.48
CA SER A 18 7.80 -12.69 11.30
C SER A 18 9.29 -12.65 11.63
N CYS A 19 9.91 -11.47 11.71
CA CYS A 19 11.35 -11.31 11.93
C CYS A 19 11.71 -11.35 13.41
N THR A 20 10.86 -10.76 14.25
CA THR A 20 11.09 -10.67 15.69
C THR A 20 10.22 -11.65 16.47
N GLY A 21 9.20 -12.25 15.85
CA GLY A 21 8.18 -13.06 16.51
C GLY A 21 7.15 -12.24 17.30
N GLY A 22 7.23 -10.91 17.25
CA GLY A 22 6.33 -9.97 17.92
C GLY A 22 5.23 -9.42 17.00
N PHE A 23 4.75 -8.22 17.30
CA PHE A 23 3.76 -7.52 16.49
C PHE A 23 4.18 -6.08 16.22
N VAL A 24 3.76 -5.56 15.08
CA VAL A 24 3.98 -4.17 14.68
C VAL A 24 2.64 -3.54 14.35
N LEU A 25 2.40 -2.35 14.91
CA LEU A 25 1.30 -1.48 14.54
C LEU A 25 1.74 -0.60 13.38
N VAL A 26 1.18 -0.84 12.20
CA VAL A 26 1.40 -0.02 11.01
C VAL A 26 0.30 1.04 10.94
N LYS A 27 0.69 2.30 10.85
CA LYS A 27 -0.19 3.45 10.66
C LYS A 27 0.24 4.23 9.43
N GLY A 28 -0.70 4.63 8.59
CA GLY A 28 -0.35 5.39 7.40
C GLY A 28 -1.53 5.80 6.57
N THR A 29 -1.24 6.26 5.36
CA THR A 29 -2.26 6.55 4.36
C THR A 29 -1.75 6.12 3.00
N VAL A 30 -2.58 5.41 2.27
CA VAL A 30 -2.39 5.18 0.85
C VAL A 30 -3.21 6.19 0.08
N LYS A 31 -2.60 6.81 -0.93
CA LYS A 31 -3.28 7.63 -1.92
C LYS A 31 -3.21 6.93 -3.27
N LEU A 32 -4.36 6.76 -3.90
CA LEU A 32 -4.47 6.21 -5.25
C LEU A 32 -4.98 7.31 -6.18
N SER A 33 -4.25 7.56 -7.26
CA SER A 33 -4.68 8.40 -8.38
C SER A 33 -4.93 7.49 -9.58
N VAL A 34 -6.14 7.50 -10.12
CA VAL A 34 -6.55 6.66 -11.24
C VAL A 34 -6.95 7.55 -12.39
N THR A 35 -6.32 7.36 -13.54
CA THR A 35 -6.62 8.06 -14.79
C THR A 35 -7.16 7.06 -15.79
N THR A 36 -8.37 7.29 -16.31
CA THR A 36 -8.91 6.48 -17.41
C THR A 36 -9.06 7.32 -18.66
N VAL A 37 -8.71 6.74 -19.82
CA VAL A 37 -8.85 7.36 -21.14
C VAL A 37 -9.79 6.52 -21.98
N GLN A 38 -10.88 7.14 -22.44
CA GLN A 38 -12.00 6.48 -23.11
C GLN A 38 -12.42 7.27 -24.36
N GLY A 39 -12.39 6.68 -25.56
CA GLY A 39 -13.02 7.33 -26.73
C GLY A 39 -12.73 6.75 -28.12
N GLY A 40 -13.78 6.69 -28.94
CA GLY A 40 -13.77 6.65 -30.41
C GLY A 40 -12.88 5.58 -31.05
N GLN A 41 -11.64 5.98 -31.40
CA GLN A 41 -10.64 5.19 -32.13
C GLN A 41 -9.42 4.83 -31.28
N VAL A 42 -9.36 5.27 -30.01
CA VAL A 42 -8.22 5.06 -29.12
C VAL A 42 -8.52 3.89 -28.19
N PRO A 43 -7.61 2.91 -28.04
CA PRO A 43 -7.73 1.86 -27.03
C PRO A 43 -8.00 2.44 -25.64
N PHE A 44 -8.88 1.80 -24.87
CA PHE A 44 -9.13 2.21 -23.50
C PHE A 44 -7.86 2.02 -22.68
N ALA A 45 -7.48 3.01 -21.88
CA ALA A 45 -6.30 2.92 -21.03
C ALA A 45 -6.63 3.30 -19.60
N VAL A 46 -6.02 2.59 -18.66
CA VAL A 46 -6.08 2.86 -17.22
C VAL A 46 -4.64 3.06 -16.74
N GLY A 47 -4.39 4.20 -16.10
CA GLY A 47 -3.17 4.45 -15.34
C GLY A 47 -3.50 4.59 -13.86
N VAL A 48 -2.78 3.86 -13.02
CA VAL A 48 -2.93 3.88 -11.56
C VAL A 48 -1.60 4.30 -10.96
N THR A 49 -1.61 5.41 -10.23
CA THR A 49 -0.49 5.84 -9.38
C THR A 49 -0.86 5.60 -7.93
N TYR A 50 -0.05 4.80 -7.27
CA TYR A 50 -0.09 4.56 -5.83
C TYR A 50 0.99 5.39 -5.16
N THR A 51 0.65 6.06 -4.06
CA THR A 51 1.63 6.61 -3.11
C THR A 51 1.24 6.22 -1.69
N SER A 52 2.18 5.76 -0.90
CA SER A 52 1.97 5.49 0.53
C SER A 52 2.92 6.30 1.38
N SER A 53 2.49 6.61 2.60
CA SER A 53 3.40 7.02 3.66
C SER A 53 2.83 6.67 5.03
N GLY A 54 3.73 6.46 6.00
CA GLY A 54 3.31 6.11 7.35
C GLY A 54 4.46 5.76 8.27
N SER A 55 4.10 5.10 9.37
CA SER A 55 5.02 4.58 10.37
C SER A 55 4.63 3.20 10.87
N GLY A 56 5.62 2.49 11.41
CA GLY A 56 5.43 1.26 12.19
C GLY A 56 5.89 1.46 13.63
N GLN A 57 5.32 0.72 14.56
CA GLN A 57 5.74 0.71 15.96
C GLN A 57 5.56 -0.67 16.59
N ASP A 58 6.52 -1.13 17.38
CA ASP A 58 6.43 -2.43 18.06
C ASP A 58 5.33 -2.39 19.15
N VAL A 59 4.47 -3.42 19.15
CA VAL A 59 3.30 -3.56 20.01
C VAL A 59 3.09 -5.00 20.47
N LEU A 60 2.22 -5.18 21.46
CA LEU A 60 1.64 -6.47 21.82
C LEU A 60 0.57 -6.90 20.81
N ALA A 61 0.11 -8.15 20.89
CA ALA A 61 -0.90 -8.72 19.98
C ALA A 61 -2.23 -7.94 19.97
N ASP A 62 -2.56 -7.27 21.08
CA ASP A 62 -3.75 -6.42 21.23
C ASP A 62 -3.55 -4.97 20.74
N GLY A 63 -2.35 -4.64 20.23
CA GLY A 63 -1.98 -3.31 19.78
C GLY A 63 -1.47 -2.38 20.88
N THR A 64 -1.36 -2.84 22.12
CA THR A 64 -0.77 -2.07 23.21
C THR A 64 0.71 -1.81 22.95
N LEU A 65 1.15 -0.57 23.13
CA LEU A 65 2.54 -0.20 22.97
C LEU A 65 3.42 -0.94 23.99
N VAL A 66 4.55 -1.47 23.53
CA VAL A 66 5.60 -1.96 24.44
C VAL A 66 6.25 -0.74 25.09
N LEU A 67 6.04 -0.53 26.40
CA LEU A 67 6.49 0.66 27.15
C LEU A 67 7.64 0.36 28.13
N ASP A 68 8.17 -0.85 28.14
CA ASP A 68 9.19 -1.34 29.10
C ASP A 68 10.61 -0.79 28.86
N GLY A 69 10.74 0.28 28.07
CA GLY A 69 12.02 0.88 27.68
C GLY A 69 12.79 0.09 26.61
N THR A 70 12.32 -1.09 26.20
CA THR A 70 12.83 -1.79 25.02
C THR A 70 12.25 -1.24 23.71
N GLN A 71 11.34 -0.26 23.83
CA GLN A 71 10.66 0.33 22.68
C GLN A 71 11.66 0.97 21.74
N LYS A 72 11.70 0.33 20.58
CA LYS A 72 12.61 0.59 19.50
C LYS A 72 12.00 1.72 18.64
N ALA A 73 12.83 2.59 18.08
CA ALA A 73 12.36 3.83 17.44
C ALA A 73 11.38 3.55 16.28
N ASN A 74 10.40 4.45 16.06
CA ASN A 74 9.35 4.24 15.05
C ASN A 74 9.95 3.99 13.67
N TYR A 75 9.37 3.06 12.94
CA TYR A 75 9.70 2.87 11.54
C TYR A 75 9.01 3.95 10.72
N VAL A 76 9.61 4.43 9.63
CA VAL A 76 8.95 5.32 8.65
C VAL A 76 9.01 4.66 7.29
N TYR A 77 7.92 4.76 6.52
CA TYR A 77 7.88 4.27 5.14
C TYR A 77 7.23 5.28 4.20
N SER A 78 7.65 5.24 2.94
CA SER A 78 6.98 5.90 1.82
C SER A 78 7.32 5.19 0.51
N SER A 79 6.33 4.91 -0.32
CA SER A 79 6.53 4.33 -1.65
C SER A 79 5.68 5.04 -2.69
N GLN A 80 6.12 4.94 -3.93
CA GLN A 80 5.38 5.32 -5.10
C GLN A 80 5.47 4.19 -6.12
N THR A 81 4.34 3.81 -6.71
CA THR A 81 4.27 2.82 -7.78
C THR A 81 3.30 3.31 -8.84
N VAL A 82 3.64 3.10 -10.11
CA VAL A 82 2.79 3.45 -11.25
C VAL A 82 2.56 2.19 -12.06
N THR A 83 1.31 1.90 -12.40
CA THR A 83 0.96 0.80 -13.30
C THR A 83 -0.02 1.29 -14.35
N ASP A 84 0.21 0.89 -15.60
CA ASP A 84 -0.64 1.24 -16.73
C ASP A 84 -1.08 -0.03 -17.47
N ALA A 85 -2.33 -0.05 -17.93
CA ALA A 85 -2.90 -1.13 -18.72
C ALA A 85 -3.71 -0.56 -19.89
N GLY A 86 -3.52 -1.16 -21.07
CA GLY A 86 -4.24 -0.83 -22.29
C GLY A 86 -5.17 -1.97 -22.71
N PHE A 87 -6.36 -1.61 -23.20
CA PHE A 87 -7.41 -2.54 -23.61
C PHE A 87 -7.96 -2.16 -24.99
N PRO A 88 -8.27 -3.14 -25.86
CA PRO A 88 -8.82 -2.86 -27.20
C PRO A 88 -10.14 -2.08 -27.18
N ALA A 89 -10.94 -2.27 -26.13
CA ALA A 89 -12.18 -1.56 -25.84
C ALA A 89 -12.34 -1.42 -24.32
N THR A 90 -13.26 -0.55 -23.87
CA THR A 90 -13.58 -0.46 -22.44
C THR A 90 -14.18 -1.78 -21.94
N PRO A 91 -13.54 -2.47 -20.98
CA PRO A 91 -14.11 -3.68 -20.40
C PRO A 91 -15.33 -3.34 -19.55
N GLN A 92 -16.29 -4.27 -19.49
CA GLN A 92 -17.43 -4.16 -18.59
C GLN A 92 -16.96 -4.17 -17.13
N ASP A 93 -16.08 -5.13 -16.81
CA ASP A 93 -15.47 -5.32 -15.49
C ASP A 93 -13.98 -5.67 -15.64
N PHE A 94 -13.12 -5.13 -14.76
CA PHE A 94 -11.69 -5.44 -14.68
C PHE A 94 -11.16 -5.22 -13.25
N MET A 95 -10.20 -6.03 -12.82
CA MET A 95 -9.57 -6.01 -11.49
C MET A 95 -8.05 -5.97 -11.61
N GLN A 96 -7.40 -5.22 -10.72
CA GLN A 96 -5.95 -5.10 -10.67
C GLN A 96 -5.45 -5.04 -9.22
N ASP A 97 -4.40 -5.82 -8.94
CA ASP A 97 -3.75 -5.92 -7.63
C ASP A 97 -2.33 -5.31 -7.71
N PRO A 98 -2.15 -4.00 -7.48
CA PRO A 98 -0.83 -3.40 -7.42
C PRO A 98 -0.08 -3.95 -6.19
N ALA A 99 1.01 -4.68 -6.42
CA ALA A 99 1.91 -5.09 -5.35
C ALA A 99 2.74 -3.89 -4.91
N VAL A 100 2.49 -3.38 -3.70
CA VAL A 100 3.28 -2.29 -3.14
C VAL A 100 4.13 -2.82 -2.03
N ARG A 101 5.44 -2.71 -2.23
CA ARG A 101 6.45 -2.99 -1.22
C ARG A 101 7.00 -1.69 -0.67
N ASP A 102 6.90 -1.55 0.63
CA ASP A 102 7.37 -0.42 1.43
C ASP A 102 8.50 -0.90 2.37
N TYR A 103 9.41 0.00 2.74
CA TYR A 103 10.45 -0.27 3.74
C TYR A 103 10.14 0.48 5.03
N LEU A 104 10.11 -0.24 6.13
CA LEU A 104 10.07 0.30 7.49
C LEU A 104 11.51 0.42 7.99
N VAL A 105 12.06 1.63 8.04
CA VAL A 105 13.41 1.90 8.59
C VAL A 105 13.29 2.58 9.94
N ARG A 106 14.07 2.14 10.95
CA ARG A 106 14.12 2.76 12.27
C ARG A 106 14.45 4.25 12.15
N SER A 107 13.73 5.12 12.87
CA SER A 107 13.89 6.59 12.79
C SER A 107 15.29 7.13 13.12
N ASN A 108 16.22 6.29 13.59
CA ASN A 108 17.61 6.67 13.87
C ASN A 108 18.59 6.29 12.73
N GLY A 109 18.08 5.82 11.58
CA GLY A 109 18.92 5.38 10.46
C GLY A 109 19.60 4.02 10.70
N ASP A 110 19.19 3.29 11.74
CA ASP A 110 19.66 1.95 12.03
C ASP A 110 18.93 0.95 11.11
N GLN A 111 19.65 0.41 10.14
CA GLN A 111 19.18 -0.59 9.17
C GLN A 111 19.27 -2.04 9.68
N SER A 112 19.68 -2.25 10.94
CA SER A 112 19.78 -3.61 11.52
C SER A 112 18.42 -4.32 11.68
N ASP A 113 17.32 -3.58 11.52
CA ASP A 113 15.95 -4.07 11.66
C ASP A 113 15.08 -3.33 10.64
N GLU A 114 15.18 -3.76 9.38
CA GLU A 114 14.32 -3.29 8.31
C GLU A 114 13.23 -4.31 8.02
N LEU A 115 12.02 -3.82 7.81
CA LEU A 115 10.87 -4.65 7.48
C LEU A 115 10.29 -4.23 6.13
N LEU A 116 9.90 -5.22 5.33
CA LEU A 116 9.11 -5.03 4.12
C LEU A 116 7.64 -4.98 4.51
N VAL A 117 6.92 -3.96 4.06
CA VAL A 117 5.46 -3.88 4.17
C VAL A 117 4.88 -4.13 2.79
N ASP A 118 4.13 -5.21 2.65
CA ASP A 118 3.38 -5.48 1.42
C ASP A 118 1.91 -5.08 1.62
N THR A 119 1.43 -4.16 0.78
CA THR A 119 0.04 -3.69 0.76
C THR A 119 -0.67 -4.23 -0.47
N ALA A 120 -1.84 -4.86 -0.28
CA ALA A 120 -2.69 -5.36 -1.35
C ALA A 120 -4.01 -4.58 -1.39
N ILE A 121 -4.32 -3.99 -2.54
CA ILE A 121 -5.53 -3.19 -2.76
C ILE A 121 -6.24 -3.71 -3.99
N ASP A 122 -7.55 -3.93 -3.86
CA ASP A 122 -8.39 -4.26 -5.01
C ASP A 122 -9.00 -2.98 -5.57
N LEU A 123 -8.85 -2.84 -6.89
CA LEU A 123 -9.52 -1.83 -7.70
C LEU A 123 -10.46 -2.51 -8.68
N THR A 124 -11.75 -2.20 -8.60
CA THR A 124 -12.76 -2.65 -9.56
C THR A 124 -13.16 -1.50 -10.46
N PHE A 125 -13.29 -1.76 -11.75
CA PHE A 125 -13.79 -0.79 -12.73
C PHE A 125 -15.10 -1.29 -13.32
N THR A 126 -16.11 -0.44 -13.38
CA THR A 126 -17.36 -0.71 -14.09
C THR A 126 -17.55 0.32 -15.19
N ASN A 127 -17.59 -0.13 -16.44
CA ASN A 127 -17.70 0.73 -17.62
C ASN A 127 -16.62 1.84 -17.70
N GLY A 128 -15.41 1.57 -17.21
CA GLY A 128 -14.29 2.52 -17.20
C GLY A 128 -14.29 3.54 -16.04
N VAL A 129 -15.23 3.40 -15.10
CA VAL A 129 -15.28 4.17 -13.85
C VAL A 129 -14.79 3.30 -12.70
N PRO A 130 -13.73 3.70 -11.95
CA PRO A 130 -13.27 2.96 -10.78
C PRO A 130 -14.25 3.09 -9.62
N SER A 131 -14.42 2.00 -8.88
CA SER A 131 -15.06 1.99 -7.56
C SER A 131 -14.10 2.52 -6.49
N ALA A 132 -14.63 2.72 -5.28
CA ALA A 132 -13.75 2.94 -4.13
C ALA A 132 -12.78 1.75 -3.95
N PRO A 133 -11.47 1.99 -3.75
CA PRO A 133 -10.50 0.93 -3.51
C PRO A 133 -10.75 0.24 -2.18
N VAL A 134 -10.48 -1.07 -2.13
CA VAL A 134 -10.62 -1.88 -0.92
C VAL A 134 -9.24 -2.42 -0.51
N LEU A 135 -8.81 -2.13 0.71
CA LEU A 135 -7.60 -2.73 1.28
C LEU A 135 -7.87 -4.20 1.60
N GLN A 136 -7.32 -5.14 0.82
CA GLN A 136 -7.46 -6.58 1.05
C GLN A 136 -6.50 -7.07 2.12
N GLY A 137 -5.28 -6.57 2.10
CA GLY A 137 -4.19 -7.14 2.89
C GLY A 137 -3.11 -6.13 3.23
N LEU A 138 -2.50 -6.36 4.38
CA LEU A 138 -1.28 -5.69 4.80
C LEU A 138 -0.47 -6.73 5.57
N SER A 139 0.76 -6.95 5.14
CA SER A 139 1.70 -7.90 5.77
C SER A 139 3.06 -7.26 5.95
N VAL A 140 3.80 -7.78 6.93
CA VAL A 140 5.16 -7.37 7.24
C VAL A 140 6.07 -8.59 7.08
N ALA A 141 7.17 -8.44 6.37
CA ALA A 141 8.18 -9.47 6.17
C ALA A 141 9.59 -8.91 6.44
N CYS A 142 10.58 -9.79 6.54
CA CYS A 142 11.96 -9.34 6.76
C CYS A 142 12.51 -8.72 5.48
N SER A 143 13.10 -7.52 5.62
CA SER A 143 13.95 -6.97 4.58
C SER A 143 15.17 -7.88 4.45
N SER A 144 15.21 -8.71 3.41
CA SER A 144 16.42 -9.45 3.07
C SER A 144 17.41 -8.47 2.43
N ILE A 145 18.02 -7.60 3.22
CA ILE A 145 19.28 -6.98 2.83
C ILE A 145 20.38 -7.98 3.22
N PRO A 146 21.18 -8.48 2.27
CA PRO A 146 22.42 -9.20 2.56
C PRO A 146 23.41 -8.36 3.38
#